data_AF-A0A9D5NUN9-F1
#
_entry.id   AF-A0A9D5NUN9-F1
#
_cell.length_a   1.000
_cell.length_b   1.000
_cell.length_c   1.000
_cell.angle_alpha   90.00
_cell.angle_beta   90.00
_cell.angle_gamma   90.00
#
_symmetry.space_group_name_H-M   'P 1'
#
loop_
_entity.id
_entity.type
_entity.pdbx_description
1 polymer ?
#
loop_
_entity_poly.entity_id
_entity_poly.type
_entity_poly.pdbx_seq_one_letter_code
_entity_poly.pdbx_strand_id
1 'polypeptide(L)'
;MMQSEAQIEQALASLRELIETTVDRKMKTPRDFDFLSEQIFDKLHETVSPTTLKRLWGYIQDQSMPRKATLDVLAQFVGYNDWDTFCSSQFISHEEPASLSIWQRLMNWKIHVPVAVIIILLIGVGIFLYASHPADDDKSPAEADRASKEFMSDYILKRGTHFDRPQDYLELFGIHDLDFYWGRAIPNFQGIYIWGPEYGNPTWGNKGDSAAMMPTISVHWAEENVPQQQIDQRNSEIYYVLLHRNEIRLTFMKNLVDSGYVFLGVYRMLREESDTAHNVWERVQNDVYLHDLQELYKYRN
;
A
#
# COMPACT_ATOMS: atom_id res chain seq x y z
N MET A 1 18.17 -9.83 -17.41
CA MET A 1 17.32 -9.40 -18.55
C MET A 1 17.66 -7.95 -18.84
N MET A 2 18.02 -7.59 -20.06
CA MET A 2 18.40 -6.21 -20.41
C MET A 2 17.13 -5.35 -20.45
N GLN A 3 16.93 -4.49 -19.43
CA GLN A 3 15.84 -3.52 -19.41
C GLN A 3 16.05 -2.50 -20.55
N SER A 4 14.97 -2.12 -21.24
CA SER A 4 15.06 -1.10 -22.30
C SER A 4 15.40 0.28 -21.70
N GLU A 5 16.07 1.13 -22.47
CA GLU A 5 16.48 2.47 -22.03
C GLU A 5 15.29 3.31 -21.50
N ALA A 6 14.13 3.19 -22.14
CA ALA A 6 12.90 3.85 -21.70
C ALA A 6 12.40 3.34 -20.33
N GLN A 7 12.51 2.04 -20.06
CA GLN A 7 12.13 1.46 -18.77
C GLN A 7 13.05 1.94 -17.64
N ILE A 8 14.34 2.04 -17.92
CA ILE A 8 15.32 2.55 -16.94
C ILE A 8 15.01 4.01 -16.58
N GLU A 9 14.74 4.87 -17.57
CA GLU A 9 14.36 6.27 -17.32
C GLU A 9 13.07 6.40 -16.49
N GLN A 10 12.06 5.57 -16.77
CA GLN A 10 10.83 5.54 -15.99
C GLN A 10 11.08 5.09 -14.54
N ALA A 11 11.90 4.07 -14.33
CA ALA A 11 12.27 3.63 -12.98
C ALA A 11 13.05 4.73 -12.24
N LEU A 12 13.97 5.42 -12.91
CA LEU A 12 14.72 6.54 -12.32
C LEU A 12 13.81 7.72 -11.97
N ALA A 13 12.82 8.03 -12.80
CA ALA A 13 11.81 9.04 -12.48
C ALA A 13 11.02 8.67 -11.21
N SER A 14 10.54 7.44 -11.15
CA SER A 14 9.76 6.92 -10.01
C SER A 14 10.58 6.89 -8.72
N LEU A 15 11.87 6.50 -8.81
CA LEU A 15 12.77 6.50 -7.66
C LEU A 15 12.98 7.93 -7.12
N ARG A 16 13.21 8.91 -8.01
CA ARG A 16 13.38 10.32 -7.62
C ARG A 16 12.14 10.85 -6.92
N GLU A 17 10.96 10.61 -7.48
CA GLU A 17 9.69 11.04 -6.89
C GLU A 17 9.48 10.40 -5.51
N LEU A 18 9.73 9.10 -5.38
CA LEU A 18 9.59 8.39 -4.13
C LEU A 18 10.56 8.92 -3.06
N ILE A 19 11.80 9.25 -3.43
CA ILE A 19 12.78 9.88 -2.52
C ILE A 19 12.28 11.24 -2.05
N GLU A 20 11.85 12.11 -2.97
CA GLU A 20 11.33 13.44 -2.63
C GLU A 20 10.13 13.37 -1.68
N THR A 21 9.24 12.40 -1.89
CA THR A 21 8.11 12.14 -1.00
C THR A 21 8.57 11.58 0.35
N THR A 22 9.59 10.71 0.37
CA THR A 22 10.13 10.11 1.60
C THR A 22 10.72 11.17 2.54
N VAL A 23 11.33 12.22 2.00
CA VAL A 23 11.93 13.31 2.79
C VAL A 23 11.06 14.58 2.85
N ASP A 24 9.82 14.50 2.36
CA ASP A 24 8.88 15.62 2.22
C ASP A 24 9.52 16.90 1.65
N ARG A 25 10.35 16.74 0.62
CA ARG A 25 11.13 17.85 0.06
C ARG A 25 11.48 17.60 -1.40
N LYS A 26 11.24 18.61 -2.24
CA LYS A 26 11.66 18.62 -3.65
C LYS A 26 13.15 18.92 -3.79
N MET A 27 13.85 18.20 -4.67
CA MET A 27 15.28 18.38 -4.91
C MET A 27 15.50 19.39 -6.04
N LYS A 28 15.53 20.69 -5.72
CA LYS A 28 15.61 21.76 -6.73
C LYS A 28 16.88 22.61 -6.65
N THR A 29 17.51 22.67 -5.49
CA THR A 29 18.63 23.56 -5.19
C THR A 29 19.85 22.78 -4.70
N PRO A 30 21.07 23.34 -4.78
CA PRO A 30 22.27 22.67 -4.28
C PRO A 30 22.16 22.19 -2.83
N ARG A 31 21.50 23.00 -1.98
CA ARG A 31 21.28 22.70 -0.56
C ARG A 31 20.32 21.52 -0.35
N ASP A 32 19.38 21.27 -1.27
CA ASP A 32 18.49 20.11 -1.17
C ASP A 32 19.27 18.81 -1.35
N PHE A 33 20.28 18.81 -2.23
CA PHE A 33 21.16 17.65 -2.44
C PHE A 33 22.15 17.44 -1.31
N ASP A 34 22.61 18.52 -0.66
CA ASP A 34 23.43 18.42 0.56
C ASP A 34 22.60 17.79 1.69
N PHE A 35 21.36 18.27 1.88
CA PHE A 35 20.40 17.68 2.82
C PHE A 35 20.12 16.20 2.52
N LEU A 36 19.83 15.84 1.27
CA LEU A 36 19.54 14.45 0.92
C LEU A 36 20.76 13.54 1.17
N SER A 37 21.98 14.03 0.90
CA SER A 37 23.21 13.30 1.22
C SER A 37 23.33 13.03 2.73
N GLU A 38 22.99 14.00 3.58
CA GLU A 38 22.97 13.84 5.03
C GLU A 38 21.90 12.82 5.46
N GLN A 39 20.67 12.92 4.92
CA GLN A 39 19.60 11.97 5.24
C GLN A 39 19.94 10.52 4.87
N ILE A 40 20.58 10.31 3.72
CA ILE A 40 21.04 8.98 3.31
C ILE A 40 22.07 8.44 4.30
N PHE A 41 23.04 9.27 4.70
CA PHE A 41 24.07 8.88 5.65
C PHE A 41 23.49 8.60 7.05
N ASP A 42 22.57 9.43 7.53
CA ASP A 42 21.92 9.25 8.82
C ASP A 42 21.12 7.95 8.88
N LYS A 43 20.47 7.58 7.78
CA LYS A 43 19.60 6.40 7.71
C LYS A 43 20.36 5.10 7.43
N LEU A 44 21.35 5.11 6.54
CA LEU A 44 22.00 3.90 6.03
C LEU A 44 23.48 3.81 6.36
N HIS A 45 24.10 4.88 6.87
CA HIS A 45 25.55 5.03 7.04
C HIS A 45 26.36 4.84 5.75
N GLU A 46 25.70 5.02 4.61
CA GLU A 46 26.29 5.01 3.28
C GLU A 46 26.41 6.44 2.74
N THR A 47 27.43 6.69 1.92
CA THR A 47 27.68 8.05 1.40
C THR A 47 27.37 8.16 -0.09
N VAL A 48 26.47 9.09 -0.42
CA VAL A 48 26.20 9.48 -1.81
C VAL A 48 26.45 10.96 -1.95
N SER A 49 27.49 11.35 -2.69
CA SER A 49 27.88 12.75 -2.77
C SER A 49 26.76 13.64 -3.35
N PRO A 50 26.62 14.91 -2.89
CA PRO A 50 25.65 15.84 -3.46
C PRO A 50 25.81 16.04 -4.97
N THR A 51 27.03 15.95 -5.50
CA THR A 51 27.31 16.04 -6.93
C THR A 51 26.75 14.84 -7.70
N THR A 52 26.81 13.64 -7.13
CA THR A 52 26.18 12.45 -7.69
C THR A 52 24.66 12.60 -7.75
N LEU A 53 24.05 13.12 -6.67
CA LEU A 53 22.61 13.37 -6.61
C LEU A 53 22.16 14.44 -7.62
N LYS A 54 22.93 15.54 -7.75
CA LYS A 54 22.67 16.59 -8.75
C LYS A 54 22.61 16.04 -10.18
N ARG A 55 23.50 15.11 -10.53
CA ARG A 55 23.50 14.47 -11.85
C ARG A 55 22.27 13.57 -12.03
N LEU A 56 21.93 12.79 -11.02
CA LEU A 56 20.76 11.90 -11.05
C LEU A 56 19.44 12.66 -11.24
N TRP A 57 19.33 13.86 -10.67
CA TRP A 57 18.17 14.74 -10.85
C TRP A 57 18.23 15.61 -12.12
N GLY A 58 19.28 15.50 -12.93
CA GLY A 58 19.47 16.33 -14.12
C GLY A 58 19.76 17.81 -13.81
N TYR A 59 20.11 18.13 -12.56
CA TYR A 59 20.53 19.48 -12.16
C TYR A 59 21.87 19.87 -12.78
N ILE A 60 22.75 18.88 -12.99
CA ILE A 60 23.97 19.02 -13.79
C ILE A 60 23.80 18.11 -15.01
N GLN A 61 24.02 18.65 -16.21
CA GLN A 61 24.02 17.85 -17.43
C GLN A 61 25.19 16.88 -17.41
N ASP A 62 24.87 15.58 -17.35
CA ASP A 62 25.82 14.48 -17.46
C ASP A 62 25.10 13.37 -18.25
N GLN A 63 25.78 12.78 -19.24
CA GLN A 63 25.24 11.71 -20.07
C GLN A 63 25.58 10.32 -19.52
N SER A 64 26.26 10.24 -18.37
CA SER A 64 26.64 8.96 -17.77
C SER A 64 25.52 8.38 -16.91
N MET A 65 25.20 7.11 -17.17
CA MET A 65 24.30 6.33 -16.33
C MET A 65 24.85 6.24 -14.89
N PRO A 66 24.00 6.44 -13.86
CA PRO A 66 24.39 6.26 -12.48
C PRO A 66 24.93 4.84 -12.24
N ARG A 67 25.96 4.71 -11.39
CA ARG A 67 26.46 3.39 -11.01
C ARG A 67 25.37 2.61 -10.27
N LYS A 68 25.23 1.32 -10.58
CA LYS A 68 24.26 0.44 -9.91
C LYS A 68 24.34 0.53 -8.39
N ALA A 69 25.55 0.54 -7.82
CA ALA A 69 25.74 0.68 -6.37
C ALA A 69 25.09 1.95 -5.78
N THR A 70 25.11 3.07 -6.50
CA THR A 70 24.41 4.29 -6.08
C THR A 70 22.89 4.09 -6.13
N LEU A 71 22.39 3.42 -7.16
CA LEU A 71 20.96 3.11 -7.28
C LEU A 71 20.50 2.13 -6.19
N ASP A 72 21.33 1.17 -5.81
CA ASP A 72 21.06 0.23 -4.72
C ASP A 72 20.92 0.98 -3.38
N VAL A 73 21.84 1.90 -3.06
CA VAL A 73 21.76 2.74 -1.85
C VAL A 73 20.49 3.60 -1.84
N LEU A 74 20.13 4.20 -2.99
CA LEU A 74 18.93 5.03 -3.09
C LEU A 74 17.64 4.20 -3.01
N ALA A 75 17.63 2.98 -3.55
CA ALA A 75 16.53 2.04 -3.41
C ALA A 75 16.36 1.61 -1.94
N GLN A 76 17.45 1.33 -1.24
CA GLN A 76 17.47 1.06 0.20
C GLN A 76 16.98 2.24 1.03
N PHE A 77 17.34 3.45 0.62
CA PHE A 77 16.91 4.67 1.31
C PHE A 77 15.38 4.79 1.30
N VAL A 78 14.70 4.32 0.25
CA VAL A 78 13.23 4.27 0.15
C VAL A 78 12.62 2.90 0.50
N GLY A 79 13.42 1.99 1.06
CA GLY A 79 12.96 0.76 1.69
C GLY A 79 13.05 -0.52 0.85
N TYR A 80 13.67 -0.52 -0.32
CA TYR A 80 13.88 -1.71 -1.16
C TYR A 80 15.26 -2.34 -0.89
N ASN A 81 15.45 -3.62 -1.18
CA ASN A 81 16.73 -4.29 -0.90
C ASN A 81 17.86 -3.78 -1.81
N ASP A 82 17.54 -3.53 -3.08
CA ASP A 82 18.47 -3.04 -4.10
C ASP A 82 17.71 -2.44 -5.30
N TRP A 83 18.45 -1.92 -6.28
CA TRP A 83 17.90 -1.34 -7.50
C TRP A 83 17.10 -2.34 -8.33
N ASP A 84 17.51 -3.60 -8.38
CA ASP A 84 16.85 -4.62 -9.19
C ASP A 84 15.49 -4.99 -8.58
N THR A 85 15.40 -5.03 -7.25
CA THR A 85 14.16 -5.23 -6.50
C THR A 85 13.23 -4.03 -6.66
N PHE A 86 13.76 -2.81 -6.58
CA PHE A 86 12.99 -1.59 -6.87
C PHE A 86 12.44 -1.63 -8.30
N CYS A 87 13.30 -1.87 -9.29
CA CYS A 87 12.90 -2.04 -10.68
C CYS A 87 11.80 -3.09 -10.83
N SER A 88 12.01 -4.29 -10.27
CA SER A 88 11.04 -5.37 -10.35
C SER A 88 9.70 -4.94 -9.75
N SER A 89 9.68 -4.19 -8.64
CA SER A 89 8.42 -3.65 -8.09
C SER A 89 7.72 -2.62 -9.00
N GLN A 90 8.49 -1.85 -9.78
CA GLN A 90 7.97 -0.89 -10.76
C GLN A 90 7.58 -1.55 -12.09
N PHE A 91 8.11 -2.74 -12.38
CA PHE A 91 7.87 -3.50 -13.61
C PHE A 91 6.91 -4.68 -13.41
N ILE A 92 6.65 -5.13 -12.17
CA ILE A 92 5.55 -6.03 -11.83
C ILE A 92 4.19 -5.32 -11.99
N SER A 93 4.18 -3.99 -12.06
CA SER A 93 3.05 -3.20 -12.56
C SER A 93 3.00 -3.05 -14.10
N HIS A 94 3.94 -3.65 -14.85
CA HIS A 94 3.98 -3.59 -16.32
C HIS A 94 4.27 -4.92 -17.05
N GLU A 95 4.56 -6.03 -16.36
CA GLU A 95 4.22 -7.36 -16.88
C GLU A 95 2.74 -7.59 -16.57
N GLU A 96 1.91 -7.38 -17.58
CA GLU A 96 0.52 -7.85 -17.56
C GLU A 96 0.50 -9.28 -16.99
N PRO A 97 -0.21 -9.53 -15.87
CA PRO A 97 -0.45 -10.90 -15.46
C PRO A 97 -1.08 -11.62 -16.65
N ALA A 98 -0.85 -12.92 -16.76
CA ALA A 98 -1.44 -13.80 -17.77
C ALA A 98 -3.00 -13.86 -17.74
N SER A 99 -3.66 -12.86 -17.16
CA SER A 99 -5.09 -12.60 -17.09
C SER A 99 -5.55 -11.33 -17.83
N LEU A 100 -4.75 -10.75 -18.74
CA LEU A 100 -5.23 -9.73 -19.68
C LEU A 100 -4.87 -10.01 -21.16
N SER A 101 -5.54 -11.01 -21.76
CA SER A 101 -5.67 -11.09 -23.23
C SER A 101 -7.13 -11.09 -23.73
N ILE A 102 -8.11 -10.85 -22.85
CA ILE A 102 -9.50 -10.62 -23.29
C ILE A 102 -9.59 -9.24 -23.99
N TRP A 103 -8.98 -8.20 -23.43
CA TRP A 103 -9.08 -6.84 -23.97
C TRP A 103 -8.13 -6.55 -25.15
N GLN A 104 -6.97 -7.21 -25.23
CA GLN A 104 -6.10 -7.13 -26.43
C GLN A 104 -6.71 -7.86 -27.65
N ARG A 105 -7.48 -8.94 -27.43
CA ARG A 105 -8.33 -9.54 -28.49
C ARG A 105 -9.54 -8.66 -28.83
N LEU A 106 -10.00 -7.85 -27.87
CA LEU A 106 -11.09 -6.87 -28.02
C LEU A 106 -10.64 -5.43 -28.36
N MET A 107 -9.40 -5.17 -28.79
CA MET A 107 -9.01 -3.82 -29.27
C MET A 107 -8.13 -3.81 -30.54
N ASN A 108 -8.23 -4.84 -31.39
CA ASN A 108 -7.64 -4.82 -32.73
C ASN A 108 -8.46 -3.93 -33.68
N TRP A 109 -8.07 -2.67 -33.89
CA TRP A 109 -8.81 -1.62 -34.61
C TRP A 109 -9.41 -2.02 -35.98
N LYS A 110 -8.81 -3.00 -36.70
CA LYS A 110 -9.36 -3.52 -37.96
C LYS A 110 -10.63 -4.37 -37.78
N ILE A 111 -10.93 -4.81 -36.56
CA ILE A 111 -12.12 -5.59 -36.18
C ILE A 111 -13.15 -4.70 -35.44
N HIS A 112 -12.71 -3.63 -34.76
CA HIS A 112 -13.61 -2.76 -33.95
C HIS A 112 -14.41 -1.73 -34.71
N VAL A 113 -14.02 -1.33 -35.91
CA VAL A 113 -14.87 -0.45 -36.73
C VAL A 113 -16.19 -1.14 -37.11
N PRO A 114 -16.20 -2.38 -37.66
CA PRO A 114 -17.46 -3.06 -37.94
C PRO A 114 -18.20 -3.52 -36.68
N VAL A 115 -17.50 -3.90 -35.60
CA VAL A 115 -18.15 -4.28 -34.32
C VAL A 115 -18.77 -3.07 -33.63
N ALA A 116 -18.12 -1.91 -33.61
CA ALA A 116 -18.70 -0.68 -33.08
C ALA A 116 -19.89 -0.22 -33.93
N VAL A 117 -19.85 -0.37 -35.27
CA VAL A 117 -21.01 -0.10 -36.14
C VAL A 117 -22.16 -1.07 -35.86
N ILE A 118 -21.89 -2.36 -35.65
CA ILE A 118 -22.92 -3.34 -35.26
C ILE A 118 -23.46 -3.02 -33.87
N ILE A 119 -22.63 -2.63 -32.90
CA ILE A 119 -23.07 -2.22 -31.57
C ILE A 119 -23.90 -0.94 -31.66
N ILE A 120 -23.52 0.05 -32.47
CA ILE A 120 -24.30 1.28 -32.70
C ILE A 120 -25.63 0.97 -33.40
N LEU A 121 -25.65 0.03 -34.35
CA LEU A 121 -26.87 -0.43 -35.01
C LEU A 121 -27.77 -1.23 -34.05
N LEU A 122 -27.19 -2.06 -33.17
CA LEU A 122 -27.92 -2.82 -32.15
C LEU A 122 -28.43 -1.91 -31.04
N ILE A 123 -27.67 -0.89 -30.65
CA ILE A 123 -28.10 0.17 -29.73
C ILE A 123 -29.19 1.00 -30.41
N GLY A 124 -29.06 1.35 -31.69
CA GLY A 124 -30.09 2.07 -32.45
C GLY A 124 -31.38 1.28 -32.61
N VAL A 125 -31.28 -0.02 -32.92
CA VAL A 125 -32.42 -0.95 -32.96
C VAL A 125 -33.00 -1.15 -31.56
N GLY A 126 -32.16 -1.26 -30.52
CA GLY A 126 -32.58 -1.35 -29.12
C GLY A 126 -33.32 -0.10 -28.65
N ILE A 127 -32.82 1.10 -28.98
CA ILE A 127 -33.48 2.38 -28.71
C ILE A 127 -34.77 2.49 -29.52
N PHE A 128 -34.77 2.07 -30.78
CA PHE A 128 -35.97 2.06 -31.61
C PHE A 128 -37.03 1.10 -31.05
N LEU A 129 -36.65 -0.11 -30.64
CA LEU A 129 -37.53 -1.11 -30.02
C LEU A 129 -38.00 -0.69 -28.62
N TYR A 130 -37.14 -0.01 -27.85
CA TYR A 130 -37.49 0.58 -26.55
C TYR A 130 -38.45 1.76 -26.69
N ALA A 131 -38.22 2.64 -27.68
CA ALA A 131 -39.10 3.76 -27.99
C ALA A 131 -40.41 3.32 -28.68
N SER A 132 -40.44 2.13 -29.29
CA SER A 132 -41.64 1.53 -29.87
C SER A 132 -42.31 0.49 -28.96
N HIS A 133 -41.71 0.16 -27.81
CA HIS A 133 -42.42 -0.47 -26.71
C HIS A 133 -43.26 0.61 -26.01
N PRO A 134 -44.58 0.43 -25.88
CA PRO A 134 -45.34 1.25 -24.93
C PRO A 134 -44.70 1.03 -23.56
N ALA A 135 -44.38 2.12 -22.86
CA ALA A 135 -43.64 2.10 -21.61
C ALA A 135 -44.26 1.09 -20.64
N ASP A 136 -43.63 -0.08 -20.49
CA ASP A 136 -43.83 -0.93 -19.33
C ASP A 136 -42.97 -0.31 -18.23
N ASP A 137 -43.63 0.57 -17.50
CA ASP A 137 -43.13 1.39 -16.40
C ASP A 137 -42.91 0.52 -15.15
N ASP A 138 -42.07 -0.52 -15.24
CA ASP A 138 -41.85 -1.42 -14.09
C ASP A 138 -40.48 -2.09 -14.03
N LYS A 139 -39.41 -1.32 -14.21
CA LYS A 139 -38.15 -1.61 -13.52
C LYS A 139 -37.77 -0.41 -12.68
N SER A 140 -38.23 -0.45 -11.44
CA SER A 140 -38.04 0.59 -10.45
C SER A 140 -36.55 0.94 -10.28
N PRO A 141 -36.18 2.22 -10.13
CA PRO A 141 -34.84 2.66 -9.76
C PRO A 141 -34.22 1.89 -8.58
N ALA A 142 -35.06 1.33 -7.71
CA ALA A 142 -34.65 0.49 -6.58
C ALA A 142 -33.99 -0.83 -7.00
N GLU A 143 -34.33 -1.41 -8.15
CA GLU A 143 -33.74 -2.68 -8.61
C GLU A 143 -32.34 -2.49 -9.21
N ALA A 144 -32.13 -1.39 -9.94
CA ALA A 144 -30.81 -1.01 -10.45
C ALA A 144 -29.86 -0.58 -9.32
N ASP A 145 -30.37 0.18 -8.33
CA ASP A 145 -29.63 0.53 -7.11
C ASP A 145 -29.27 -0.73 -6.30
N ARG A 146 -30.18 -1.71 -6.20
CA ARG A 146 -29.92 -2.98 -5.54
C ARG A 146 -28.82 -3.79 -6.23
N ALA A 147 -28.88 -3.93 -7.56
CA ALA A 147 -27.86 -4.66 -8.31
C ALA A 147 -26.48 -3.99 -8.23
N SER A 148 -26.42 -2.65 -8.24
CA SER A 148 -25.18 -1.92 -8.01
C SER A 148 -24.65 -2.12 -6.59
N LYS A 149 -25.50 -2.11 -5.57
CA LYS A 149 -25.10 -2.37 -4.18
C LYS A 149 -24.63 -3.80 -3.95
N GLU A 150 -25.24 -4.77 -4.63
CA GLU A 150 -24.87 -6.18 -4.57
C GLU A 150 -23.50 -6.41 -5.23
N PHE A 151 -23.25 -5.84 -6.42
CA PHE A 151 -21.93 -5.88 -7.06
C PHE A 151 -20.82 -5.22 -6.23
N MET A 152 -21.11 -4.10 -5.56
CA MET A 152 -20.13 -3.42 -4.71
C MET A 152 -19.88 -4.16 -3.39
N SER A 153 -20.78 -5.05 -2.96
CA SER A 153 -20.64 -5.78 -1.70
C SER A 153 -19.51 -6.83 -1.73
N ASP A 154 -19.18 -7.35 -2.91
CA ASP A 154 -18.07 -8.29 -3.12
C ASP A 154 -16.68 -7.64 -2.90
N TYR A 155 -16.61 -6.30 -2.87
CA TYR A 155 -15.37 -5.54 -2.68
C TYR A 155 -15.23 -4.93 -1.29
N ILE A 156 -16.01 -5.40 -0.31
CA ILE A 156 -15.95 -4.91 1.08
C ILE A 156 -15.35 -5.97 1.99
N LEU A 157 -14.18 -5.69 2.53
CA LEU A 157 -13.61 -6.47 3.63
C LEU A 157 -14.33 -6.08 4.93
N LYS A 158 -15.15 -6.99 5.45
CA LYS A 158 -15.99 -6.78 6.64
C LYS A 158 -15.26 -7.13 7.92
N ARG A 159 -15.42 -6.31 8.97
CA ARG A 159 -14.94 -6.65 10.31
C ARG A 159 -15.50 -8.01 10.74
N GLY A 160 -14.63 -8.88 11.26
CA GLY A 160 -14.97 -10.24 11.65
C GLY A 160 -14.78 -11.26 10.52
N THR A 161 -14.28 -10.87 9.35
CA THR A 161 -13.90 -11.84 8.31
C THR A 161 -12.72 -12.68 8.79
N HIS A 162 -12.83 -14.01 8.65
CA HIS A 162 -11.85 -14.99 9.08
C HIS A 162 -10.93 -15.39 7.93
N PHE A 163 -9.67 -15.69 8.26
CA PHE A 163 -8.66 -16.19 7.35
C PHE A 163 -7.85 -17.28 8.05
N ASP A 164 -7.50 -18.35 7.34
CA ASP A 164 -6.73 -19.44 7.92
C ASP A 164 -5.23 -19.13 7.93
N ARG A 165 -4.74 -18.45 6.88
CA ARG A 165 -3.32 -18.17 6.68
C ARG A 165 -3.09 -16.69 6.38
N PRO A 166 -1.90 -16.15 6.69
CA PRO A 166 -1.52 -14.80 6.31
C PRO A 166 -1.69 -14.51 4.81
N GLN A 167 -1.34 -15.48 3.98
CA GLN A 167 -1.42 -15.33 2.52
C GLN A 167 -2.84 -15.03 2.04
N ASP A 168 -3.87 -15.58 2.70
CA ASP A 168 -5.26 -15.46 2.26
C ASP A 168 -5.75 -14.00 2.31
N TYR A 169 -5.34 -13.21 3.32
CA TYR A 169 -5.68 -11.79 3.37
C TYR A 169 -4.66 -10.89 2.65
N LEU A 170 -3.42 -11.35 2.46
CA LEU A 170 -2.40 -10.60 1.72
C LEU A 170 -2.70 -10.53 0.22
N GLU A 171 -3.31 -11.59 -0.34
CA GLU A 171 -3.74 -11.63 -1.73
C GLU A 171 -4.76 -10.54 -2.08
N LEU A 172 -5.57 -10.10 -1.10
CA LEU A 172 -6.51 -8.98 -1.28
C LEU A 172 -5.82 -7.67 -1.69
N PHE A 173 -4.52 -7.56 -1.43
CA PHE A 173 -3.69 -6.40 -1.71
C PHE A 173 -2.60 -6.69 -2.75
N GLY A 174 -2.66 -7.84 -3.43
CA GLY A 174 -1.67 -8.24 -4.43
C GLY A 174 -0.30 -8.61 -3.86
N ILE A 175 -0.24 -9.03 -2.59
CA ILE A 175 1.01 -9.40 -1.91
C ILE A 175 1.14 -10.92 -1.89
N HIS A 176 2.25 -11.42 -2.44
CA HIS A 176 2.51 -12.86 -2.60
C HIS A 176 3.73 -13.37 -1.83
N ASP A 177 4.51 -12.50 -1.20
CA ASP A 177 5.74 -12.84 -0.47
C ASP A 177 5.58 -12.56 1.03
N LEU A 178 5.56 -13.63 1.82
CA LEU A 178 5.37 -13.59 3.27
C LEU A 178 6.61 -13.21 4.05
N ASP A 179 7.80 -13.49 3.51
CA ASP A 179 9.04 -13.39 4.29
C ASP A 179 9.45 -11.92 4.52
N PHE A 180 8.85 -10.98 3.79
CA PHE A 180 9.32 -9.60 3.72
C PHE A 180 8.29 -8.51 4.01
N TYR A 181 7.02 -8.86 4.29
CA TYR A 181 5.96 -7.85 4.28
C TYR A 181 5.61 -7.22 5.64
N TRP A 182 6.00 -7.84 6.74
CA TRP A 182 5.71 -7.31 8.07
C TRP A 182 6.39 -5.96 8.30
N GLY A 183 5.60 -4.92 8.59
CA GLY A 183 6.10 -3.56 8.78
C GLY A 183 6.34 -2.77 7.49
N ARG A 184 5.88 -3.27 6.33
CA ARG A 184 5.87 -2.54 5.05
C ARG A 184 4.48 -1.98 4.73
N ALA A 185 4.45 -0.86 4.01
CA ALA A 185 3.22 -0.26 3.53
C ALA A 185 2.67 -1.05 2.34
N ILE A 186 1.33 -1.12 2.23
CA ILE A 186 0.59 -1.70 1.09
C ILE A 186 1.16 -1.16 -0.23
N PRO A 187 1.39 -1.99 -1.28
CA PRO A 187 2.03 -1.51 -2.49
C PRO A 187 1.19 -0.39 -3.10
N ASN A 188 1.81 0.72 -3.49
CA ASN A 188 1.16 1.93 -4.00
C ASN A 188 0.36 2.76 -2.98
N PHE A 189 0.29 2.37 -1.70
CA PHE A 189 -0.44 3.09 -0.65
C PHE A 189 0.46 3.42 0.55
N GLN A 190 1.25 4.49 0.43
CA GLN A 190 2.14 4.94 1.51
C GLN A 190 1.40 5.24 2.80
N GLY A 191 1.93 4.82 3.94
CA GLY A 191 1.33 5.08 5.25
C GLY A 191 0.15 4.18 5.59
N ILE A 192 -0.24 3.27 4.69
CA ILE A 192 -1.24 2.23 4.94
C ILE A 192 -0.48 0.92 5.09
N TYR A 193 -0.61 0.28 6.25
CA TYR A 193 0.17 -0.91 6.58
C TYR A 193 -0.75 -2.09 6.88
N ILE A 194 -0.23 -3.30 6.67
CA ILE A 194 -0.86 -4.52 7.16
C ILE A 194 -0.25 -4.85 8.51
N TRP A 195 -1.10 -5.14 9.48
CA TRP A 195 -0.68 -5.47 10.83
C TRP A 195 -1.34 -6.76 11.30
N GLY A 196 -0.51 -7.72 11.71
CA GLY A 196 -0.94 -9.02 12.17
C GLY A 196 -0.54 -9.28 13.62
N PRO A 197 -1.06 -8.50 14.59
CA PRO A 197 -0.78 -8.76 15.99
C PRO A 197 -1.34 -10.14 16.36
N GLU A 198 -0.68 -10.78 17.32
CA GLU A 198 -1.18 -12.03 17.90
C GLU A 198 -1.74 -11.75 19.30
N TYR A 199 -2.97 -12.21 19.53
CA TYR A 199 -3.62 -12.11 20.83
C TYR A 199 -2.94 -13.04 21.82
N GLY A 200 -2.59 -12.52 23.00
CA GLY A 200 -1.86 -13.28 24.02
C GLY A 200 -0.42 -13.63 23.64
N ASN A 201 0.20 -12.91 22.70
CA ASN A 201 1.60 -13.12 22.34
C ASN A 201 2.52 -12.91 23.56
N PRO A 202 3.47 -13.82 23.83
CA PRO A 202 4.31 -13.73 25.03
C PRO A 202 5.33 -12.59 24.97
N THR A 203 5.71 -12.16 23.77
CA THR A 203 6.73 -11.13 23.52
C THR A 203 6.13 -9.75 23.27
N TRP A 204 4.92 -9.71 22.73
CA TRP A 204 4.18 -8.51 22.44
C TRP A 204 2.93 -8.50 23.31
N GLY A 205 2.96 -7.72 24.39
CA GLY A 205 1.88 -7.66 25.38
C GLY A 205 0.66 -6.89 24.88
N ASN A 206 0.09 -7.36 23.78
CA ASN A 206 -1.10 -6.83 23.14
C ASN A 206 -2.30 -6.99 24.08
N LYS A 207 -2.84 -5.88 24.57
CA LYS A 207 -4.01 -5.84 25.46
C LYS A 207 -5.17 -5.08 24.82
N GLY A 208 -6.39 -5.52 25.12
CA GLY A 208 -7.63 -4.90 24.66
C GLY A 208 -8.83 -5.74 25.06
N ASP A 209 -10.03 -5.19 24.89
CA ASP A 209 -11.27 -5.91 25.16
C ASP A 209 -11.60 -6.86 24.00
N SER A 210 -11.25 -8.14 24.16
CA SER A 210 -11.52 -9.17 23.15
C SER A 210 -13.02 -9.45 22.96
N ALA A 211 -13.86 -9.26 23.98
CA ALA A 211 -15.31 -9.42 23.86
C ALA A 211 -15.93 -8.34 22.96
N ALA A 212 -15.31 -7.15 22.91
CA ALA A 212 -15.68 -6.06 21.99
C ALA A 212 -14.86 -6.07 20.67
N MET A 213 -14.19 -7.18 20.36
CA MET A 213 -13.32 -7.33 19.18
C MET A 213 -12.20 -6.29 19.15
N MET A 214 -11.58 -6.01 20.29
CA MET A 214 -10.41 -5.14 20.45
C MET A 214 -10.61 -3.71 19.90
N PRO A 215 -11.56 -2.91 20.43
CA PRO A 215 -11.78 -1.53 19.96
C PRO A 215 -10.52 -0.66 20.08
N THR A 216 -9.70 -0.94 21.09
CA THR A 216 -8.33 -0.45 21.21
C THR A 216 -7.37 -1.63 21.39
N ILE A 217 -6.12 -1.45 20.97
CA ILE A 217 -5.03 -2.39 21.16
C ILE A 217 -3.85 -1.63 21.75
N SER A 218 -3.53 -1.91 23.02
CA SER A 218 -2.30 -1.42 23.65
C SER A 218 -1.17 -2.41 23.37
N VAL A 219 -0.06 -1.92 22.81
CA VAL A 219 1.08 -2.71 22.37
C VAL A 219 2.33 -2.26 23.11
N HIS A 220 3.04 -3.21 23.68
CA HIS A 220 4.40 -3.01 24.18
C HIS A 220 5.22 -4.28 23.90
N TRP A 221 6.50 -4.10 23.63
CA TRP A 221 7.42 -5.21 23.52
C TRP A 221 7.99 -5.53 24.91
N ALA A 222 8.00 -6.81 25.26
CA ALA A 222 8.57 -7.34 26.49
C ALA A 222 9.05 -8.77 26.24
N GLU A 223 10.37 -8.96 26.17
CA GLU A 223 10.98 -10.27 25.96
C GLU A 223 11.64 -10.79 27.24
N GLU A 224 11.44 -12.07 27.55
CA GLU A 224 12.10 -12.72 28.67
C GLU A 224 13.62 -12.71 28.48
N ASN A 225 14.36 -12.46 29.56
CA ASN A 225 15.83 -12.40 29.58
C ASN A 225 16.47 -11.19 28.87
N VAL A 226 15.68 -10.20 28.43
CA VAL A 226 16.21 -8.91 27.97
C VAL A 226 16.23 -7.90 29.13
N PRO A 227 17.33 -7.15 29.35
CA PRO A 227 17.37 -6.11 30.38
C PRO A 227 16.29 -5.04 30.18
N GLN A 228 15.63 -4.61 31.25
CA GLN A 228 14.54 -3.62 31.20
C GLN A 228 14.93 -2.33 30.46
N GLN A 229 16.17 -1.86 30.63
CA GLN A 229 16.67 -0.67 29.94
C GLN A 229 16.65 -0.81 28.41
N GLN A 230 16.93 -2.01 27.87
CA GLN A 230 16.88 -2.25 26.42
C GLN A 230 15.43 -2.33 25.92
N ILE A 231 14.53 -2.90 26.73
CA ILE A 231 13.09 -2.89 26.48
C ILE A 231 12.57 -1.45 26.41
N ASP A 232 12.92 -0.61 27.40
CA ASP A 232 12.50 0.79 27.47
C ASP A 232 13.05 1.61 26.30
N GLN A 233 14.33 1.41 25.96
CA GLN A 233 14.94 2.06 24.79
C GLN A 233 14.21 1.70 23.51
N ARG A 234 13.98 0.40 23.28
CA ARG A 234 13.28 -0.08 22.09
C ARG A 234 11.84 0.46 22.00
N ASN A 235 11.08 0.39 23.09
CA ASN A 235 9.71 0.89 23.10
C ASN A 235 9.65 2.41 22.85
N SER A 236 10.60 3.17 23.42
CA SER A 236 10.76 4.60 23.18
C SER A 236 11.09 4.92 21.72
N GLU A 237 12.07 4.24 21.13
CA GLU A 237 12.43 4.41 19.71
C GLU A 237 11.23 4.12 18.79
N ILE A 238 10.52 3.01 19.06
CA ILE A 238 9.31 2.64 18.31
C ILE A 238 8.21 3.69 18.45
N TYR A 239 7.97 4.20 19.67
CA TYR A 239 6.97 5.26 19.90
C TYR A 239 7.23 6.49 19.02
N TYR A 240 8.46 7.00 19.02
CA TYR A 240 8.79 8.16 18.19
C TYR A 240 8.66 7.86 16.70
N VAL A 241 9.09 6.68 16.24
CA VAL A 241 8.93 6.29 14.82
C VAL A 241 7.44 6.30 14.42
N LEU A 242 6.57 5.71 15.24
CA LEU A 242 5.14 5.63 14.96
C LEU A 242 4.47 7.01 15.01
N LEU A 243 4.87 7.87 15.95
CA LEU A 243 4.37 9.23 16.07
C LEU A 243 4.65 10.06 14.81
N HIS A 244 5.84 9.91 14.22
CA HIS A 244 6.22 10.64 13.00
C HIS A 244 5.59 10.06 11.73
N ARG A 245 5.44 8.73 11.65
CA ARG A 245 4.88 8.08 10.44
C ARG A 245 3.41 8.40 10.20
N ASN A 246 2.65 8.69 11.26
CA ASN A 246 1.22 8.98 11.17
C ASN A 246 0.45 7.94 10.33
N GLU A 247 0.78 6.66 10.55
CA GLU A 247 0.31 5.56 9.73
C GLU A 247 -1.04 5.02 10.20
N ILE A 248 -1.73 4.34 9.28
CA ILE A 248 -2.90 3.52 9.57
C ILE A 248 -2.61 2.06 9.27
N ARG A 249 -3.29 1.17 9.98
CA ARG A 249 -3.07 -0.28 9.92
C ARG A 249 -4.36 -1.02 9.66
N LEU A 250 -4.40 -1.83 8.61
CA LEU A 250 -5.41 -2.85 8.43
C LEU A 250 -5.01 -4.03 9.31
N THR A 251 -5.85 -4.34 10.30
CA THR A 251 -5.46 -5.23 11.40
C THR A 251 -6.11 -6.60 11.27
N PHE A 252 -5.27 -7.64 11.19
CA PHE A 252 -5.64 -9.05 11.10
C PHE A 252 -5.12 -9.77 12.34
N MET A 253 -5.92 -9.82 13.41
CA MET A 253 -5.47 -10.37 14.69
C MET A 253 -5.44 -11.89 14.65
N LYS A 254 -4.28 -12.46 14.91
CA LYS A 254 -4.10 -13.91 15.06
C LYS A 254 -4.59 -14.37 16.43
N ASN A 255 -5.17 -15.58 16.50
CA ASN A 255 -5.50 -16.26 17.75
C ASN A 255 -6.53 -15.52 18.64
N LEU A 256 -7.40 -14.69 18.04
CA LEU A 256 -8.41 -13.94 18.80
C LEU A 256 -9.64 -14.79 19.14
N VAL A 257 -10.20 -15.47 18.14
CA VAL A 257 -11.44 -16.27 18.26
C VAL A 257 -11.13 -17.75 18.09
N ASP A 258 -10.31 -18.09 17.09
CA ASP A 258 -9.85 -19.42 16.74
C ASP A 258 -8.34 -19.38 16.42
N SER A 259 -7.76 -20.47 15.91
CA SER A 259 -6.33 -20.54 15.55
C SER A 259 -5.92 -19.74 14.31
N GLY A 260 -6.87 -19.05 13.67
CA GLY A 260 -6.66 -18.27 12.45
C GLY A 260 -6.46 -16.78 12.72
N TYR A 261 -6.86 -16.00 11.72
CA TYR A 261 -6.76 -14.54 11.70
C TYR A 261 -8.15 -13.94 11.51
N VAL A 262 -8.44 -12.88 12.26
CA VAL A 262 -9.71 -12.15 12.14
C VAL A 262 -9.44 -10.71 11.77
N PHE A 263 -10.06 -10.23 10.70
CA PHE A 263 -9.98 -8.81 10.35
C PHE A 263 -10.74 -7.96 11.37
N LEU A 264 -10.03 -7.05 12.04
CA LEU A 264 -10.59 -6.23 13.10
C LEU A 264 -11.01 -4.84 12.64
N GLY A 265 -10.54 -4.39 11.48
CA GLY A 265 -10.78 -3.04 10.96
C GLY A 265 -9.48 -2.28 10.72
N VAL A 266 -9.63 -0.97 10.54
CA VAL A 266 -8.53 -0.01 10.35
C VAL A 266 -8.23 0.67 11.68
N TYR A 267 -6.97 0.71 12.04
CA TYR A 267 -6.47 1.27 13.27
C TYR A 267 -5.52 2.43 12.99
N ARG A 268 -5.48 3.40 13.90
CA ARG A 268 -4.45 4.43 13.96
C ARG A 268 -3.92 4.54 15.38
N MET A 269 -2.74 5.15 15.54
CA MET A 269 -2.21 5.44 16.86
C MET A 269 -3.07 6.50 17.57
N LEU A 270 -3.55 6.19 18.76
CA LEU A 270 -4.25 7.10 19.67
C LEU A 270 -3.19 7.88 20.45
N ARG A 271 -2.83 9.06 19.94
CA ARG A 271 -1.69 9.85 20.45
C ARG A 271 -1.84 10.27 21.91
N GLU A 272 -3.08 10.52 22.35
CA GLU A 272 -3.37 10.99 23.71
C GLU A 272 -3.17 9.90 24.78
N GLU A 273 -3.28 8.63 24.40
CA GLU A 273 -3.12 7.47 25.29
C GLU A 273 -1.81 6.70 25.03
N SER A 274 -1.02 7.12 24.05
CA SER A 274 0.26 6.49 23.72
C SER A 274 1.42 7.21 24.40
N ASP A 275 2.40 6.44 24.86
CA ASP A 275 3.64 6.95 25.44
C ASP A 275 4.85 6.08 25.04
N THR A 276 6.02 6.39 25.59
CA THR A 276 7.28 5.67 25.30
C THR A 276 7.30 4.23 25.84
N ALA A 277 6.34 3.83 26.67
CA ALA A 277 6.22 2.47 27.19
C ALA A 277 5.15 1.68 26.45
N HIS A 278 4.03 2.31 26.05
CA HIS A 278 2.89 1.65 25.43
C HIS A 278 2.35 2.46 24.25
N ASN A 279 2.24 1.80 23.10
CA ASN A 279 1.57 2.37 21.92
C ASN A 279 0.12 1.91 21.90
N VAL A 280 -0.82 2.84 21.97
CA VAL A 280 -2.26 2.55 21.94
C VAL A 280 -2.77 2.80 20.53
N TRP A 281 -3.42 1.79 19.96
CA TRP A 281 -4.05 1.87 18.65
C TRP A 281 -5.56 1.84 18.81
N GLU A 282 -6.27 2.81 18.23
CA GLU A 282 -7.73 2.85 18.21
C GLU A 282 -8.27 2.41 16.86
N ARG A 283 -9.38 1.68 16.85
CA ARG A 283 -10.10 1.36 15.62
C ARG A 283 -10.90 2.58 15.16
N VAL A 284 -10.66 3.01 13.93
CA VAL A 284 -11.30 4.18 13.31
C VAL A 284 -12.27 3.83 12.19
N GLN A 285 -12.17 2.61 11.66
CA GLN A 285 -13.09 2.12 10.63
C GLN A 285 -13.25 0.60 10.76
N ASN A 286 -14.48 0.10 10.62
CA ASN A 286 -14.76 -1.34 10.73
C ASN A 286 -14.56 -2.07 9.40
N ASP A 287 -15.06 -1.50 8.30
CA ASP A 287 -15.10 -2.15 6.99
C ASP A 287 -14.24 -1.38 5.98
N VAL A 288 -13.62 -2.10 5.04
CA VAL A 288 -12.73 -1.52 4.04
C VAL A 288 -13.24 -1.81 2.63
N TYR A 289 -13.37 -0.77 1.82
CA TYR A 289 -13.62 -0.90 0.38
C TYR A 289 -12.30 -1.19 -0.34
N LEU A 290 -12.11 -2.44 -0.79
CA LEU A 290 -10.85 -2.88 -1.40
C LEU A 290 -10.56 -2.18 -2.72
N HIS A 291 -11.59 -1.68 -3.41
CA HIS A 291 -11.44 -0.92 -4.66
C HIS A 291 -11.00 0.54 -4.45
N ASP A 292 -11.10 1.07 -3.24
CA ASP A 292 -10.74 2.46 -2.92
C ASP A 292 -10.05 2.57 -1.55
N LEU A 293 -8.82 2.05 -1.46
CA LEU A 293 -8.00 2.19 -0.27
C LEU A 293 -7.54 3.64 -0.02
N GLN A 294 -7.69 4.55 -1.01
CA GLN A 294 -7.35 5.97 -0.79
C GLN A 294 -8.31 6.63 0.19
N GLU A 295 -9.56 6.17 0.27
CA GLU A 295 -10.52 6.68 1.26
C GLU A 295 -9.96 6.57 2.69
N LEU A 296 -9.09 5.59 2.96
CA LEU A 296 -8.54 5.37 4.29
C LEU A 296 -7.63 6.50 4.78
N TYR A 297 -7.05 7.31 3.88
CA TYR A 297 -6.20 8.46 4.27
C TYR A 297 -6.93 9.45 5.18
N LYS A 298 -8.27 9.55 5.07
CA LYS A 298 -9.09 10.46 5.90
C LYS A 298 -9.08 10.12 7.39
N TYR A 299 -8.66 8.89 7.75
CA TYR A 299 -8.61 8.43 9.13
C TYR A 299 -7.24 8.64 9.80
N ARG A 300 -6.25 9.26 9.14
CA ARG A 300 -4.98 9.61 9.80
C ARG A 300 -5.17 10.70 10.86
N ASN A 301 -4.17 10.89 11.73
CA ASN A 301 -4.16 12.03 12.66
C ASN A 301 -3.72 13.32 11.97
#